data_AF-A0A561V7Y2-F1
#
_entry.id   AF-A0A561V7Y2-F1
#
_cell.length_a   1.000
_cell.length_b   1.000
_cell.length_c   1.000
_cell.angle_alpha   90.00
_cell.angle_beta   90.00
_cell.angle_gamma   90.00
#
_symmetry.space_group_name_H-M   'P 1'
#
loop_
_entity.id
_entity.type
_entity.pdbx_description
1 polymer ?
#
loop_
_entity_poly.entity_id
_entity_poly.type
_entity_poly.pdbx_seq_one_letter_code
_entity_poly.pdbx_strand_id
1 'polypeptide(L)'
;MDAGGTGRPVFDGVQALLTSIRELSRRPNFYTRGSEKGVRGDQPLPIICLQGTPVGNEFMDALNARLDEPDERQIPHVLVDVETAQESAKARWASGVHDFPLIPLLDELSAGISGKKIRGHRSLTQFNRYRLANWLTGQQLEPSEEKRGRAKIVQLLRAWVNRDPVVDPETTHDVVQAVPVGNVGVRAAIVACRFALSRWLSERVPGLRQERRWLMRQPFMVPQHSAGFLGFAERLTAGYRSSENDDQVRKLLVHAFLEDLRHKYRRPWFRGFPNRKGSRHTAYFVLLLQNVSEENGGWEFLTLLNAVRNETGEPDPLLVVASSDDQARLSAAFQATGPYAAANIESALARWRETLPTQRQLLAENARYLPIVLPAKTTAPADVHQLAPGDQNPVGRLR
;
A
#
# COMPACT_ATOMS: atom_id res chain seq x y z
N MET A 1 -6.78 14.24 -30.02
CA MET A 1 -7.66 14.18 -28.83
C MET A 1 -8.79 13.24 -29.19
N ASP A 2 -8.52 11.94 -29.12
CA ASP A 2 -9.53 10.91 -29.36
C ASP A 2 -10.05 10.44 -28.01
N ALA A 3 -11.36 10.53 -27.83
CA ALA A 3 -12.06 9.94 -26.70
C ALA A 3 -11.97 8.41 -26.83
N GLY A 4 -10.98 7.80 -26.17
CA GLY A 4 -10.84 6.36 -26.06
C GLY A 4 -12.09 5.75 -25.46
N GLY A 5 -12.78 4.92 -26.24
CA GLY A 5 -14.06 4.32 -25.87
C GLY A 5 -13.95 3.52 -24.57
N THR A 6 -14.66 3.98 -23.54
CA THR A 6 -14.91 3.24 -22.30
C THR A 6 -15.90 2.12 -22.56
N GLY A 7 -15.47 1.12 -23.34
CA GLY A 7 -16.22 -0.12 -23.49
C GLY A 7 -16.32 -0.81 -22.14
N ARG A 8 -17.53 -1.10 -21.66
CA ARG A 8 -17.70 -1.97 -20.49
C ARG A 8 -17.03 -3.30 -20.82
N PRO A 9 -16.16 -3.84 -19.96
CA PRO A 9 -15.62 -5.17 -20.16
C PRO A 9 -16.78 -6.16 -20.13
N VAL A 10 -16.98 -6.86 -21.25
CA VAL A 10 -18.01 -7.89 -21.37
C VAL A 10 -17.32 -9.23 -21.44
N PHE A 11 -17.34 -9.95 -20.32
CA PHE A 11 -16.88 -11.33 -20.22
C PHE A 11 -17.70 -12.07 -19.18
N ASP A 12 -17.71 -13.40 -19.29
CA ASP A 12 -18.45 -14.25 -18.36
C ASP A 12 -17.88 -14.15 -16.93
N GLY A 13 -18.74 -13.88 -15.96
CA GLY A 13 -18.34 -13.65 -14.56
C GLY A 13 -17.94 -12.22 -14.19
N VAL A 14 -18.01 -11.23 -15.11
CA VAL A 14 -17.67 -9.83 -14.79
C VAL A 14 -18.49 -9.27 -13.62
N GLN A 15 -19.78 -9.56 -13.55
CA GLN A 15 -20.65 -9.11 -12.46
C GLN A 15 -20.33 -9.78 -11.13
N ALA A 16 -19.98 -11.08 -11.14
CA ALA A 16 -19.57 -11.82 -9.96
C ALA A 16 -18.26 -11.24 -9.39
N LEU A 17 -17.30 -10.92 -10.27
CA LEU A 17 -16.03 -10.28 -9.90
C LEU A 17 -16.23 -8.89 -9.30
N LEU A 18 -17.01 -8.03 -9.97
CA LEU A 18 -17.33 -6.68 -9.47
C LEU A 18 -18.05 -6.73 -8.12
N THR A 19 -19.03 -7.62 -7.97
CA THR A 19 -19.79 -7.79 -6.73
C THR A 19 -18.88 -8.27 -5.60
N SER A 20 -18.02 -9.24 -5.87
CA SER A 20 -17.05 -9.76 -4.91
C SER A 20 -16.06 -8.71 -4.44
N ILE A 21 -15.51 -7.89 -5.35
CA ILE A 21 -14.61 -6.79 -5.00
C ILE A 21 -15.34 -5.75 -4.15
N ARG A 22 -16.57 -5.40 -4.50
CA ARG A 22 -17.41 -4.47 -3.71
C ARG A 22 -17.68 -5.01 -2.31
N GLU A 23 -18.06 -6.26 -2.15
CA GLU A 23 -18.29 -6.86 -0.82
C GLU A 23 -16.99 -6.94 0.00
N LEU A 24 -15.85 -7.28 -0.62
CA LEU A 24 -14.55 -7.28 0.05
C LEU A 24 -14.11 -5.88 0.47
N SER A 25 -14.44 -4.86 -0.31
CA SER A 25 -14.14 -3.46 0.01
C SER A 25 -14.98 -2.95 1.18
N ARG A 26 -16.15 -3.55 1.46
CA ARG A 26 -16.98 -3.13 2.60
C ARG A 26 -16.32 -3.57 3.89
N ARG A 27 -16.20 -2.62 4.83
CA ARG A 27 -15.69 -2.92 6.15
C ARG A 27 -16.82 -3.45 7.02
N PRO A 28 -16.66 -4.61 7.67
CA PRO A 28 -17.65 -5.11 8.61
C PRO A 28 -17.97 -4.12 9.73
N ASN A 29 -19.22 -4.14 10.17
CA ASN A 29 -19.64 -3.37 11.34
C ASN A 29 -18.86 -3.84 12.56
N PHE A 30 -18.68 -2.95 13.54
CA PHE A 30 -17.88 -3.25 14.74
C PHE A 30 -18.39 -4.47 15.52
N TYR A 31 -19.70 -4.72 15.47
CA TYR A 31 -20.35 -5.84 16.14
C TYR A 31 -20.31 -7.14 15.33
N THR A 32 -19.94 -7.08 14.05
CA THR A 32 -19.78 -8.26 13.22
C THR A 32 -18.54 -9.02 13.68
N ARG A 33 -18.75 -10.26 14.12
CA ARG A 33 -17.67 -11.20 14.40
C ARG A 33 -17.34 -11.91 13.10
N GLY A 34 -16.09 -11.77 12.64
CA GLY A 34 -15.61 -12.57 11.52
C GLY A 34 -15.64 -14.06 11.86
N SER A 35 -15.63 -14.92 10.83
CA SER A 35 -15.48 -16.37 10.98
C SER A 35 -14.15 -16.74 11.67
N GLU A 36 -13.12 -15.91 11.51
CA GLU A 36 -11.88 -15.98 12.30
C GLU A 36 -12.15 -15.44 13.71
N LYS A 37 -12.27 -16.36 14.68
CA LYS A 37 -12.46 -16.10 16.12
C LYS A 37 -11.27 -15.33 16.71
N GLY A 38 -11.16 -14.02 16.46
CA GLY A 38 -10.07 -13.22 17.05
C GLY A 38 -10.23 -11.71 16.96
N VAL A 39 -10.76 -11.18 15.85
CA VAL A 39 -10.84 -9.72 15.65
C VAL A 39 -12.29 -9.29 15.39
N ARG A 40 -12.80 -8.38 16.23
CA ARG A 40 -14.13 -7.78 16.01
C ARG A 40 -14.03 -6.68 14.97
N GLY A 41 -14.85 -6.78 13.92
CA GLY A 41 -15.04 -5.72 12.95
C GLY A 41 -13.94 -5.51 11.90
N ASP A 42 -12.98 -6.45 11.77
CA ASP A 42 -12.05 -6.50 10.63
C ASP A 42 -11.95 -7.94 10.07
N GLN A 43 -11.77 -8.07 8.75
CA GLN A 43 -11.69 -9.36 8.03
C GLN A 43 -10.35 -9.50 7.28
N PRO A 44 -9.86 -10.73 7.05
CA PRO A 44 -8.73 -10.94 6.16
C PRO A 44 -9.08 -10.57 4.72
N LEU A 45 -8.17 -9.88 4.04
CA LEU A 45 -8.32 -9.46 2.65
C LEU A 45 -7.37 -10.27 1.74
N PRO A 46 -7.86 -10.80 0.60
CA PRO A 46 -7.02 -11.47 -0.38
C PRO A 46 -6.23 -10.46 -1.23
N ILE A 47 -5.22 -10.97 -1.92
CA ILE A 47 -4.54 -10.32 -3.06
C ILE A 47 -5.13 -10.96 -4.32
N ILE A 48 -5.98 -10.22 -5.04
CA ILE A 48 -6.62 -10.72 -6.25
C ILE A 48 -5.67 -10.50 -7.43
N CYS A 49 -5.23 -11.59 -8.07
CA CYS A 49 -4.36 -11.52 -9.24
C CYS A 49 -5.16 -11.88 -10.49
N LEU A 50 -5.37 -10.92 -11.38
CA LEU A 50 -6.05 -11.08 -12.65
C LEU A 50 -5.06 -11.53 -13.72
N GLN A 51 -5.37 -12.64 -14.37
CA GLN A 51 -4.62 -13.20 -15.49
C GLN A 51 -5.37 -12.94 -16.80
N GLY A 52 -4.66 -12.42 -17.80
CA GLY A 52 -5.16 -12.24 -19.17
C GLY A 52 -5.24 -10.78 -19.60
N THR A 53 -4.11 -10.11 -19.79
CA THR A 53 -4.07 -8.80 -20.49
C THR A 53 -4.18 -9.05 -22.00
N PRO A 54 -4.82 -8.16 -22.78
CA PRO A 54 -5.31 -6.82 -22.46
C PRO A 54 -6.58 -6.75 -21.59
N VAL A 55 -7.33 -7.85 -21.45
CA VAL A 55 -8.63 -7.87 -20.76
C VAL A 55 -8.49 -7.46 -19.28
N GLY A 56 -7.39 -7.84 -18.63
CA GLY A 56 -7.05 -7.41 -17.27
C GLY A 56 -6.99 -5.90 -17.10
N ASN A 57 -6.28 -5.21 -18.00
CA ASN A 57 -6.14 -3.76 -17.91
C ASN A 57 -7.45 -3.04 -18.25
N GLU A 58 -8.16 -3.46 -19.31
CA GLU A 58 -9.49 -2.94 -19.64
C GLU A 58 -10.47 -3.09 -18.47
N PHE A 59 -10.42 -4.22 -17.77
CA PHE A 59 -11.22 -4.45 -16.56
C PHE A 59 -10.83 -3.51 -15.42
N MET A 60 -9.53 -3.30 -15.21
CA MET A 60 -9.03 -2.42 -14.14
C MET A 60 -9.43 -0.96 -14.37
N ASP A 61 -9.39 -0.48 -15.61
CA ASP A 61 -9.87 0.86 -15.98
C ASP A 61 -11.38 1.00 -15.73
N ALA A 62 -12.16 0.00 -16.16
CA ALA A 62 -13.59 -0.02 -15.94
C ALA A 62 -13.96 -0.12 -14.45
N LEU A 63 -13.19 -0.89 -13.66
CA LEU A 63 -13.34 -0.98 -12.22
C LEU A 63 -13.03 0.37 -11.56
N ASN A 64 -11.93 1.04 -11.95
CA ASN A 64 -11.58 2.37 -11.45
C ASN A 64 -12.71 3.37 -11.74
N ALA A 65 -13.17 3.45 -12.99
CA ALA A 65 -14.29 4.32 -13.37
C ALA A 65 -15.56 4.02 -12.56
N ARG A 66 -15.85 2.73 -12.31
CA ARG A 66 -17.02 2.29 -11.55
C ARG A 66 -16.93 2.61 -10.05
N LEU A 67 -15.72 2.66 -9.49
CA LEU A 67 -15.45 3.07 -8.10
C LEU A 67 -15.45 4.59 -7.93
N ASP A 68 -15.18 5.34 -9.00
CA ASP A 68 -15.28 6.80 -9.06
C ASP A 68 -16.74 7.29 -9.22
N GLU A 69 -17.66 6.44 -9.67
CA GLU A 69 -19.08 6.79 -9.76
C GLU A 69 -19.63 7.26 -8.39
N PRO A 70 -20.41 8.37 -8.37
CA PRO A 70 -20.92 8.95 -7.14
C PRO A 70 -22.01 8.07 -6.53
N ASP A 71 -21.59 7.12 -5.69
CA ASP A 71 -22.47 6.32 -4.83
C ASP A 71 -22.57 6.96 -3.42
N GLU A 72 -23.58 6.57 -2.63
CA GLU A 72 -23.77 7.04 -1.24
C GLU A 72 -22.56 6.74 -0.34
N ARG A 73 -21.74 5.74 -0.71
CA ARG A 73 -20.54 5.31 0.02
C ARG A 73 -19.35 5.17 -0.93
N GLN A 74 -18.67 6.28 -1.19
CA GLN A 74 -17.45 6.29 -2.00
C GLN A 74 -16.38 5.36 -1.40
N ILE A 75 -15.96 4.35 -2.18
CA ILE A 75 -14.90 3.42 -1.81
C ILE A 75 -13.56 4.10 -2.09
N PRO A 76 -12.68 4.26 -1.08
CA PRO A 76 -11.37 4.86 -1.31
C PRO A 76 -10.50 3.91 -2.12
N HIS A 77 -10.01 4.38 -3.25
CA HIS A 77 -9.22 3.58 -4.16
C HIS A 77 -8.17 4.39 -4.91
N VAL A 78 -7.16 3.71 -5.43
CA VAL A 78 -6.19 4.28 -6.37
C VAL A 78 -5.81 3.25 -7.42
N LEU A 79 -5.74 3.70 -8.67
CA LEU A 79 -5.17 2.98 -9.78
C LEU A 79 -3.73 3.43 -9.96
N VAL A 80 -2.80 2.48 -9.95
CA VAL A 80 -1.38 2.72 -10.22
C VAL A 80 -0.96 1.78 -11.34
N ASP A 81 -0.46 2.39 -12.41
CA ASP A 81 0.27 1.69 -13.45
C ASP A 81 1.70 1.48 -12.97
N VAL A 82 2.09 0.21 -12.78
CA VAL A 82 3.39 -0.13 -12.21
C VAL A 82 4.52 0.14 -13.21
N GLU A 83 4.25 0.14 -14.51
CA GLU A 83 5.24 0.42 -15.56
C GLU A 83 5.74 1.88 -15.48
N THR A 84 4.84 2.82 -15.20
CA THR A 84 5.15 4.26 -15.11
C THR A 84 5.52 4.73 -13.70
N ALA A 85 5.41 3.85 -12.69
CA ALA A 85 5.65 4.20 -11.29
C ALA A 85 7.08 4.69 -11.03
N GLN A 86 8.08 4.12 -11.72
CA GLN A 86 9.47 4.52 -11.54
C GLN A 86 9.72 5.95 -12.02
N GLU A 87 9.16 6.34 -13.17
CA GLU A 87 9.30 7.68 -13.72
C GLU A 87 8.59 8.72 -12.85
N SER A 88 7.38 8.39 -12.39
CA SER A 88 6.59 9.24 -11.48
C SER A 88 7.30 9.47 -10.14
N ALA A 89 7.92 8.42 -9.58
CA ALA A 89 8.68 8.52 -8.34
C ALA A 89 9.98 9.34 -8.51
N LYS A 90 10.70 9.15 -9.63
CA LYS A 90 11.92 9.93 -9.94
C LYS A 90 11.66 11.44 -9.91
N ALA A 91 10.52 11.89 -10.42
CA ALA A 91 10.14 13.30 -10.40
C ALA A 91 9.97 13.87 -8.97
N ARG A 92 9.62 13.03 -7.98
CA ARG A 92 9.47 13.43 -6.57
C ARG A 92 10.76 13.38 -5.78
N TRP A 93 11.75 12.62 -6.22
CA TRP A 93 13.01 12.44 -5.50
C TRP A 93 14.04 13.50 -5.91
N ALA A 94 14.35 14.40 -4.99
CA ALA A 94 15.37 15.44 -5.22
C ALA A 94 16.81 14.88 -5.22
N SER A 95 17.10 13.83 -4.44
CA SER A 95 18.42 13.19 -4.34
C SER A 95 18.29 11.88 -3.54
N GLY A 96 18.77 10.75 -4.09
CA GLY A 96 18.81 9.45 -3.40
C GLY A 96 19.21 8.34 -4.35
N VAL A 97 20.12 7.46 -3.92
CA VAL A 97 20.47 6.23 -4.65
C VAL A 97 19.54 5.14 -4.14
N HIS A 98 18.62 4.70 -5.00
CA HIS A 98 17.69 3.62 -4.68
C HIS A 98 17.94 2.46 -5.65
N ASP A 99 18.49 1.37 -5.14
CA ASP A 99 18.90 0.21 -5.94
C ASP A 99 17.74 -0.76 -6.25
N PHE A 100 16.54 -0.52 -5.69
CA PHE A 100 15.43 -1.49 -5.73
C PHE A 100 14.22 -0.95 -6.50
N PRO A 101 13.62 -1.75 -7.40
CA PRO A 101 12.39 -1.36 -8.12
C PRO A 101 11.17 -1.26 -7.18
N LEU A 102 11.20 -1.93 -6.02
CA LEU A 102 10.17 -1.82 -4.98
C LEU A 102 10.01 -0.40 -4.41
N ILE A 103 11.10 0.34 -4.21
CA ILE A 103 11.05 1.64 -3.53
C ILE A 103 10.27 2.68 -4.37
N PRO A 104 10.55 2.85 -5.68
CA PRO A 104 9.75 3.72 -6.53
C PRO A 104 8.26 3.38 -6.51
N LEU A 105 7.93 2.09 -6.57
CA LEU A 105 6.55 1.63 -6.49
C LEU A 105 5.90 2.01 -5.14
N LEU A 106 6.54 1.70 -4.00
CA LEU A 106 6.01 2.06 -2.69
C LEU A 106 5.84 3.58 -2.51
N ASP A 107 6.72 4.40 -3.12
CA ASP A 107 6.60 5.85 -3.10
C ASP A 107 5.35 6.30 -3.86
N GLU A 108 5.12 5.76 -5.07
CA GLU A 108 3.93 6.00 -5.89
C GLU A 108 2.64 5.57 -5.18
N LEU A 109 2.65 4.38 -4.58
CA LEU A 109 1.53 3.91 -3.77
C LEU A 109 1.25 4.85 -2.60
N SER A 110 2.28 5.25 -1.86
CA SER A 110 2.13 6.14 -0.71
C SER A 110 1.60 7.52 -1.12
N ALA A 111 2.08 8.06 -2.24
CA ALA A 111 1.67 9.35 -2.77
C ALA A 111 0.22 9.30 -3.31
N GLY A 112 -0.12 8.29 -4.10
CA GLY A 112 -1.45 8.07 -4.64
C GLY A 112 -2.49 7.93 -3.52
N ILE A 113 -2.20 7.13 -2.50
CA ILE A 113 -3.10 6.97 -1.34
C ILE A 113 -3.21 8.27 -0.52
N SER A 114 -2.10 8.98 -0.31
CA SER A 114 -2.09 10.24 0.44
C SER A 114 -2.85 11.36 -0.28
N GLY A 115 -2.77 11.40 -1.62
CA GLY A 115 -3.41 12.40 -2.46
C GLY A 115 -4.94 12.24 -2.55
N LYS A 116 -5.46 11.02 -2.34
CA LYS A 116 -6.90 10.76 -2.39
C LYS A 116 -7.61 11.40 -1.19
N LYS A 117 -8.48 12.37 -1.50
CA LYS A 117 -9.41 12.99 -0.56
C LYS A 117 -10.73 12.19 -0.59
N ILE A 118 -11.12 11.65 0.55
CA ILE A 118 -12.48 11.13 0.71
C ILE A 118 -13.39 12.31 1.05
N ARG A 119 -14.58 12.38 0.44
CA ARG A 119 -15.58 13.44 0.68
C ARG A 119 -15.72 13.75 2.18
N GLY A 120 -15.48 15.00 2.57
CA GLY A 120 -15.57 15.46 3.96
C GLY A 120 -14.39 15.09 4.89
N HIS A 121 -13.32 14.50 4.35
CA HIS A 121 -12.15 14.08 5.12
C HIS A 121 -10.85 14.71 4.62
N ARG A 122 -9.94 15.05 5.55
CA ARG A 122 -8.52 15.30 5.23
C ARG A 122 -7.89 14.01 4.69
N SER A 123 -6.75 14.13 4.00
CA SER A 123 -6.00 13.02 3.39
C SER A 123 -6.02 11.73 4.21
N LEU A 124 -6.07 10.61 3.49
CA LEU A 124 -6.19 9.29 4.10
C LEU A 124 -5.08 9.01 5.10
N THR A 125 -3.83 9.21 4.73
CA THR A 125 -2.68 9.06 5.63
C THR A 125 -1.51 9.90 5.11
N GLN A 126 -0.50 10.10 5.94
CA GLN A 126 0.74 10.82 5.59
C GLN A 126 1.94 9.87 5.46
N PHE A 127 1.74 8.58 5.74
CA PHE A 127 2.77 7.54 5.70
C PHE A 127 4.07 7.90 6.44
N ASN A 128 3.97 8.47 7.65
CA ASN A 128 5.15 8.98 8.36
C ASN A 128 6.16 7.88 8.71
N ARG A 129 5.72 6.64 9.01
CA ARG A 129 6.65 5.54 9.33
C ARG A 129 7.35 5.07 8.07
N TYR A 130 6.59 4.82 6.99
CA TYR A 130 7.16 4.42 5.72
C TYR A 130 8.10 5.48 5.17
N ARG A 131 7.67 6.76 5.13
CA ARG A 131 8.49 7.84 4.60
C ARG A 131 9.76 8.06 5.42
N LEU A 132 9.71 7.92 6.75
CA LEU A 132 10.91 7.96 7.59
C LEU A 132 11.87 6.79 7.25
N ALA A 133 11.35 5.57 7.17
CA ALA A 133 12.16 4.39 6.85
C ALA A 133 12.79 4.51 5.45
N ASN A 134 12.00 4.86 4.44
CA ASN A 134 12.48 5.09 3.08
C ASN A 134 13.50 6.25 3.01
N TRP A 135 13.23 7.33 3.73
CA TRP A 135 14.16 8.45 3.78
C TRP A 135 15.51 8.06 4.37
N LEU A 136 15.51 7.26 5.45
CA LEU A 136 16.73 6.72 6.05
C LEU A 136 17.47 5.78 5.10
N THR A 137 16.78 4.89 4.39
CA THR A 137 17.41 3.95 3.44
C THR A 137 18.07 4.64 2.25
N GLY A 138 17.60 5.83 1.87
CA GLY A 138 18.21 6.65 0.83
C GLY A 138 19.37 7.55 1.30
N GLN A 139 19.65 7.64 2.61
CA GLN A 139 20.76 8.47 3.10
C GLN A 139 22.10 7.72 2.98
N GLN A 140 23.10 8.38 2.40
CA GLN A 140 24.47 7.89 2.38
C GLN A 140 25.24 8.45 3.58
N LEU A 141 25.71 7.56 4.45
CA LEU A 141 26.53 7.91 5.60
C LEU A 141 27.83 7.15 5.55
N GLU A 142 28.93 7.88 5.43
CA GLU A 142 30.26 7.28 5.53
C GLU A 142 30.50 6.70 6.92
N PRO A 143 31.07 5.48 7.02
CA PRO A 143 31.51 4.89 8.27
C PRO A 143 32.45 5.87 8.98
N SER A 144 31.98 6.47 10.07
CA SER A 144 32.74 7.48 10.82
C SER A 144 32.86 7.08 12.27
N GLU A 145 33.87 7.62 12.97
CA GLU A 145 34.06 7.40 14.41
C GLU A 145 32.71 7.54 15.16
N GLU A 146 32.40 6.60 16.06
CA GLU A 146 31.06 6.42 16.66
C GLU A 146 30.42 7.72 17.17
N LYS A 147 31.22 8.64 17.73
CA LYS A 147 30.73 9.93 18.23
C LYS A 147 30.29 10.87 17.10
N ARG A 148 31.00 10.89 15.96
CA ARG A 148 30.65 11.69 14.78
C ARG A 148 29.47 11.08 14.02
N GLY A 149 29.40 9.75 13.93
CA GLY A 149 28.26 9.03 13.31
C GLY A 149 26.93 9.36 13.98
N ARG A 150 26.88 9.28 15.33
CA ARG A 150 25.70 9.66 16.11
C ARG A 150 25.26 11.11 15.89
N ALA A 151 26.21 12.05 15.86
CA ALA A 151 25.90 13.46 15.63
C ALA A 151 25.29 13.69 14.23
N LYS A 152 25.82 13.02 13.20
CA LYS A 152 25.28 13.08 11.83
C LYS A 152 23.86 12.51 11.75
N ILE A 153 23.61 11.35 12.37
CA ILE A 153 22.27 10.75 12.42
C ILE A 153 21.26 11.67 13.11
N VAL A 154 21.64 12.34 14.19
CA VAL A 154 20.76 13.30 14.86
C VAL A 154 20.46 14.50 13.96
N GLN A 155 21.46 15.04 13.25
CA GLN A 155 21.25 16.14 12.30
C GLN A 155 20.31 15.73 11.17
N LEU A 156 20.51 14.54 10.63
CA LEU A 156 19.63 13.90 9.66
C LEU A 156 18.19 13.84 10.18
N LEU A 157 17.95 13.23 11.34
CA LEU A 157 16.60 13.09 11.88
C LEU A 157 15.94 14.45 12.20
N ARG A 158 16.73 15.49 12.54
CA ARG A 158 16.20 16.86 12.66
C ARG A 158 15.83 17.45 11.31
N ALA A 159 16.64 17.24 10.28
CA ALA A 159 16.31 17.66 8.93
C ALA A 159 15.00 17.00 8.46
N TRP A 160 14.78 15.74 8.80
CA TRP A 160 13.51 15.06 8.56
C TRP A 160 12.33 15.71 9.30
N VAL A 161 12.46 15.98 10.61
CA VAL A 161 11.38 16.61 11.40
C VAL A 161 11.07 18.03 10.92
N ASN A 162 12.07 18.77 10.48
CA ASN A 162 11.93 20.11 9.93
C ASN A 162 11.48 20.11 8.46
N ARG A 163 11.37 18.95 7.83
CA ARG A 163 10.83 18.81 6.48
C ARG A 163 9.32 18.92 6.61
N ASP A 164 8.78 20.09 6.30
CA ASP A 164 7.34 20.34 6.38
C ASP A 164 6.56 19.20 5.67
N PRO A 165 5.70 18.44 6.37
CA PRO A 165 4.63 17.76 5.69
C PRO A 165 3.71 18.86 5.15
N VAL A 166 3.34 18.82 3.87
CA VAL A 166 2.41 19.79 3.24
C VAL A 166 1.26 20.12 4.21
N VAL A 167 1.31 21.32 4.80
CA VAL A 167 0.35 21.86 5.74
C VAL A 167 -0.05 23.23 5.20
N ASP A 168 -1.37 23.41 5.00
CA ASP A 168 -1.99 24.69 4.68
C ASP A 168 -1.47 25.80 5.61
N PRO A 169 -1.13 26.98 5.09
CA PRO A 169 -0.47 28.05 5.83
C PRO A 169 -1.49 28.87 6.64
N GLU A 170 -2.21 28.25 7.56
CA GLU A 170 -3.06 28.98 8.51
C GLU A 170 -3.08 28.29 9.88
N THR A 171 -1.97 28.37 10.62
CA THR A 171 -1.95 28.68 12.07
C THR A 171 -0.55 28.50 12.63
N THR A 172 0.26 29.54 12.49
CA THR A 172 1.37 29.81 13.43
C THR A 172 1.16 31.22 13.93
N HIS A 173 0.42 31.34 15.04
CA HIS A 173 0.42 32.58 15.80
C HIS A 173 1.80 32.73 16.43
N ASP A 174 2.51 33.71 15.89
CA ASP A 174 3.71 34.30 16.44
C ASP A 174 3.38 34.93 17.79
N VAL A 175 3.97 34.40 18.87
CA VAL A 175 4.06 35.08 20.16
C VAL A 175 5.47 34.87 20.69
N VAL A 176 6.39 35.74 20.26
CA VAL A 176 7.60 36.03 21.03
C VAL A 176 7.52 37.49 21.45
N GLN A 177 6.90 37.74 22.61
CA GLN A 177 7.05 39.02 23.29
C GLN A 177 8.48 39.12 23.83
N ALA A 178 9.19 40.17 23.42
CA ALA A 178 10.50 40.53 23.93
C ALA A 178 10.36 41.01 25.38
N VAL A 179 10.93 40.28 26.34
CA VAL A 179 11.05 40.72 27.73
C VAL A 179 12.32 41.58 27.86
N PRO A 180 12.23 42.87 28.25
CA PRO A 180 13.42 43.66 28.54
C PRO A 180 13.83 43.37 29.98
N VAL A 181 14.98 42.72 30.22
CA VAL A 181 15.54 42.63 31.57
C VAL A 181 17.04 42.88 31.56
N GLY A 182 17.41 44.04 32.10
CA GLY A 182 18.79 44.52 32.28
C GLY A 182 19.53 43.87 33.45
N ASN A 183 19.54 42.53 33.54
CA ASN A 183 20.32 41.82 34.55
C ASN A 183 21.16 40.70 33.92
N VAL A 184 22.49 40.83 34.02
CA VAL A 184 23.47 39.87 33.47
C VAL A 184 23.26 38.45 34.00
N GLY A 185 22.83 38.31 35.26
CA GLY A 185 22.50 37.02 35.87
C GLY A 185 21.30 36.32 35.22
N VAL A 186 20.27 37.07 34.80
CA VAL A 186 19.11 36.51 34.08
C VAL A 186 19.51 36.08 32.68
N ARG A 187 20.38 36.84 32.00
CA ARG A 187 20.95 36.43 30.70
C ARG A 187 21.78 35.16 30.82
N ALA A 188 22.65 35.06 31.83
CA ALA A 188 23.45 33.87 32.07
C ALA A 188 22.58 32.64 32.39
N ALA A 189 21.53 32.81 33.21
CA ALA A 189 20.57 31.75 33.51
C ALA A 189 19.77 31.32 32.28
N ILE A 190 19.32 32.27 31.44
CA ILE A 190 18.65 31.97 30.18
C ILE A 190 19.61 31.24 29.22
N VAL A 191 20.86 31.68 29.11
CA VAL A 191 21.87 31.01 28.26
C VAL A 191 22.18 29.62 28.78
N ALA A 192 22.39 29.43 30.08
CA ALA A 192 22.65 28.12 30.69
C ALA A 192 21.43 27.19 30.56
N CYS A 193 20.22 27.72 30.76
CA CYS A 193 18.98 26.95 30.57
C CYS A 193 18.77 26.62 29.08
N ARG A 194 19.06 27.54 28.16
CA ARG A 194 19.07 27.26 26.71
C ARG A 194 20.14 26.24 26.34
N PHE A 195 21.32 26.27 26.97
CA PHE A 195 22.40 25.32 26.69
C PHE A 195 22.08 23.93 27.26
N ALA A 196 21.54 23.85 28.47
CA ALA A 196 21.06 22.62 29.10
C ALA A 196 19.86 22.04 28.34
N LEU A 197 18.90 22.88 27.94
CA LEU A 197 17.76 22.48 27.13
C LEU A 197 18.18 22.09 25.72
N SER A 198 19.13 22.82 25.10
CA SER A 198 19.72 22.49 23.80
C SER A 198 20.48 21.18 23.88
N ARG A 199 21.23 20.91 24.94
CA ARG A 199 21.96 19.65 25.16
C ARG A 199 21.02 18.50 25.48
N TRP A 200 19.96 18.73 26.25
CA TRP A 200 18.90 17.74 26.53
C TRP A 200 18.06 17.42 25.29
N LEU A 201 17.77 18.42 24.44
CA LEU A 201 17.23 18.27 23.10
C LEU A 201 18.29 17.79 22.09
N SER A 202 19.59 17.87 22.44
CA SER A 202 20.64 17.52 21.49
C SER A 202 20.65 16.03 21.21
N GLU A 203 20.24 15.24 22.20
CA GLU A 203 20.16 13.78 22.14
C GLU A 203 18.74 13.28 21.84
N ARG A 204 17.75 14.18 21.80
CA ARG A 204 16.34 13.85 21.56
C ARG A 204 15.85 14.54 20.31
N VAL A 205 15.36 13.76 19.36
CA VAL A 205 14.63 14.30 18.22
C VAL A 205 13.16 14.45 18.62
N PRO A 206 12.65 15.68 18.92
CA PRO A 206 11.24 15.88 19.20
C PRO A 206 10.41 15.55 17.95
N GLY A 207 9.16 15.12 18.13
CA GLY A 207 8.25 14.80 17.01
C GLY A 207 8.23 13.33 16.57
N LEU A 208 9.33 12.58 16.74
CA LEU A 208 9.42 11.17 16.26
C LEU A 208 9.00 10.11 17.29
N ARG A 209 8.19 10.44 18.29
CA ARG A 209 7.93 9.53 19.42
C ARG A 209 7.20 8.25 18.98
N GLN A 210 6.27 8.36 18.04
CA GLN A 210 5.45 7.23 17.61
C GLN A 210 6.24 6.32 16.67
N GLU A 211 6.88 6.93 15.68
CA GLU A 211 7.71 6.31 14.65
C GLU A 211 8.89 5.59 15.30
N ARG A 212 9.61 6.27 16.22
CA ARG A 212 10.69 5.65 17.02
C ARG A 212 10.21 4.42 17.78
N ARG A 213 9.08 4.55 18.48
CA ARG A 213 8.57 3.45 19.31
C ARG A 213 8.15 2.27 18.44
N TRP A 214 7.56 2.55 17.28
CA TRP A 214 7.19 1.51 16.32
C TRP A 214 8.44 0.86 15.74
N LEU A 215 9.39 1.62 15.19
CA LEU A 215 10.65 1.10 14.60
C LEU A 215 11.43 0.22 15.58
N MET A 216 11.43 0.53 16.87
CA MET A 216 12.10 -0.29 17.89
C MET A 216 11.34 -1.58 18.30
N ARG A 217 10.12 -1.79 17.80
CA ARG A 217 9.27 -2.96 18.07
C ARG A 217 9.04 -3.81 16.82
N GLN A 218 9.85 -3.62 15.78
CA GLN A 218 9.66 -4.31 14.52
C GLN A 218 10.16 -5.76 14.59
N PRO A 219 9.44 -6.70 13.95
CA PRO A 219 9.92 -8.07 13.81
C PRO A 219 11.05 -8.17 12.77
N PHE A 220 11.14 -7.20 11.86
CA PHE A 220 12.14 -7.15 10.79
C PHE A 220 13.40 -6.39 11.24
N MET A 221 14.57 -6.82 10.73
CA MET A 221 15.91 -6.24 10.98
C MET A 221 16.43 -6.27 12.44
N VAL A 222 15.69 -6.90 13.35
CA VAL A 222 16.01 -7.07 14.78
C VAL A 222 16.58 -5.78 15.41
N PRO A 223 15.73 -4.76 15.66
CA PRO A 223 16.18 -3.47 16.18
C PRO A 223 16.94 -3.57 17.51
N GLN A 224 16.67 -4.62 18.29
CA GLN A 224 17.23 -4.88 19.62
C GLN A 224 18.75 -5.14 19.61
N HIS A 225 19.33 -5.52 18.47
CA HIS A 225 20.79 -5.64 18.34
C HIS A 225 21.50 -4.28 18.22
N SER A 226 20.75 -3.19 18.16
CA SER A 226 21.28 -1.83 18.16
C SER A 226 21.25 -1.26 19.59
N ALA A 227 22.23 -0.44 19.95
CA ALA A 227 22.28 0.25 21.25
C ALA A 227 21.13 1.25 21.50
N GLY A 228 20.17 1.35 20.58
CA GLY A 228 18.99 2.20 20.63
C GLY A 228 18.52 2.62 19.24
N PHE A 229 17.54 3.52 19.19
CA PHE A 229 16.97 4.01 17.94
C PHE A 229 17.99 4.65 17.00
N LEU A 230 18.94 5.44 17.52
CA LEU A 230 19.92 6.11 16.68
C LEU A 230 20.84 5.10 15.97
N GLY A 231 21.27 4.05 16.67
CA GLY A 231 22.08 2.98 16.06
C GLY A 231 21.26 2.15 15.06
N PHE A 232 19.97 1.94 15.33
CA PHE A 232 19.09 1.29 14.35
C PHE A 232 18.89 2.16 13.09
N ALA A 233 18.69 3.46 13.25
CA ALA A 233 18.57 4.39 12.14
C ALA A 233 19.87 4.48 11.31
N GLU A 234 21.03 4.36 11.96
CA GLU A 234 22.33 4.27 11.29
C GLU A 234 22.45 3.02 10.42
N ARG A 235 22.10 1.84 10.96
CA ARG A 235 22.07 0.57 10.21
C ARG A 235 21.14 0.60 8.98
N LEU A 236 20.06 1.38 9.05
CA LEU A 236 19.14 1.55 7.92
C LEU A 236 19.73 2.37 6.77
N THR A 237 20.76 3.19 7.01
CA THR A 237 21.33 4.05 5.97
C THR A 237 22.16 3.26 4.97
N ALA A 238 22.22 3.73 3.71
CA ALA A 238 22.87 3.02 2.61
C ALA A 238 24.34 2.67 2.90
N GLY A 239 25.05 3.51 3.66
CA GLY A 239 26.46 3.27 4.00
C GLY A 239 26.70 2.12 5.00
N TYR A 240 25.68 1.73 5.76
CA TYR A 240 25.73 0.61 6.70
C TYR A 240 24.83 -0.57 6.27
N ARG A 241 24.08 -0.43 5.17
CA ARG A 241 23.16 -1.46 4.65
C ARG A 241 23.89 -2.70 4.14
N SER A 242 25.14 -2.60 3.72
CA SER A 242 25.92 -3.74 3.18
C SER A 242 26.08 -4.91 4.14
N SER A 243 25.99 -4.68 5.46
CA SER A 243 26.00 -5.72 6.49
C SER A 243 24.61 -6.27 6.85
N GLU A 244 23.54 -5.68 6.31
CA GLU A 244 22.16 -6.04 6.60
C GLU A 244 21.56 -6.94 5.52
N ASN A 245 20.57 -7.75 5.90
CA ASN A 245 19.82 -8.53 4.92
C ASN A 245 18.81 -7.62 4.19
N ASP A 246 19.02 -7.42 2.88
CA ASP A 246 18.14 -6.59 2.06
C ASP A 246 16.66 -7.07 2.07
N ASP A 247 16.38 -8.38 2.19
CA ASP A 247 15.00 -8.89 2.33
C ASP A 247 14.32 -8.33 3.58
N GLN A 248 15.06 -8.25 4.70
CA GLN A 248 14.54 -7.71 5.95
C GLN A 248 14.27 -6.21 5.86
N VAL A 249 15.11 -5.47 5.13
CA VAL A 249 14.88 -4.04 4.86
C VAL A 249 13.61 -3.85 4.03
N ARG A 250 13.43 -4.65 2.97
CA ARG A 250 12.24 -4.60 2.11
C ARG A 250 10.96 -4.94 2.87
N LYS A 251 10.98 -6.01 3.69
CA LYS A 251 9.87 -6.37 4.58
C LYS A 251 9.57 -5.25 5.58
N LEU A 252 10.59 -4.62 6.16
CA LEU A 252 10.41 -3.46 7.04
C LEU A 252 9.68 -2.31 6.33
N LEU A 253 10.06 -1.98 5.09
CA LEU A 253 9.43 -0.91 4.32
C LEU A 253 7.95 -1.20 4.02
N VAL A 254 7.65 -2.40 3.54
CA VAL A 254 6.26 -2.85 3.29
C VAL A 254 5.47 -2.85 4.60
N HIS A 255 6.07 -3.32 5.69
CA HIS A 255 5.41 -3.31 6.99
C HIS A 255 5.15 -1.90 7.52
N ALA A 256 6.08 -0.96 7.31
CA ALA A 256 5.88 0.44 7.68
C ALA A 256 4.71 1.07 6.90
N PHE A 257 4.62 0.76 5.61
CA PHE A 257 3.52 1.19 4.76
C PHE A 257 2.17 0.65 5.27
N LEU A 258 2.09 -0.65 5.58
CA LEU A 258 0.87 -1.26 6.11
C LEU A 258 0.52 -0.76 7.51
N GLU A 259 1.50 -0.54 8.39
CA GLU A 259 1.24 0.01 9.72
C GLU A 259 0.61 1.40 9.64
N ASP A 260 1.08 2.26 8.73
CA ASP A 260 0.51 3.59 8.56
C ASP A 260 -0.97 3.52 8.14
N LEU A 261 -1.33 2.54 7.31
CA LEU A 261 -2.73 2.24 6.98
C LEU A 261 -3.50 1.67 8.19
N ARG A 262 -2.95 0.67 8.88
CA ARG A 262 -3.56 0.08 10.09
C ARG A 262 -3.83 1.15 11.12
N HIS A 263 -2.87 2.03 11.38
CA HIS A 263 -2.98 3.08 12.36
C HIS A 263 -4.14 4.03 12.06
N LYS A 264 -4.34 4.39 10.77
CA LYS A 264 -5.44 5.23 10.34
C LYS A 264 -6.81 4.55 10.51
N TYR A 265 -6.89 3.27 10.15
CA TYR A 265 -8.14 2.50 10.17
C TYR A 265 -8.45 1.87 11.54
N ARG A 266 -7.50 1.93 12.48
CA ARG A 266 -7.64 1.35 13.82
C ARG A 266 -8.83 1.97 14.53
N ARG A 267 -9.76 1.13 14.95
CA ARG A 267 -10.87 1.50 15.84
C ARG A 267 -10.35 1.39 17.28
N PRO A 268 -10.07 2.49 17.99
CA PRO A 268 -9.61 2.38 19.36
C PRO A 268 -10.78 1.91 20.24
N TRP A 269 -10.53 0.80 20.93
CA TRP A 269 -11.44 0.21 21.91
C TRP A 269 -11.22 0.89 23.27
N PHE A 270 -11.73 2.11 23.44
CA PHE A 270 -11.82 2.72 24.78
C PHE A 270 -13.28 2.63 25.27
N ARG A 271 -13.44 2.05 26.47
CA ARG A 271 -14.67 1.94 27.29
C ARG A 271 -15.82 2.86 26.83
N GLY A 272 -16.73 2.31 26.01
CA GLY A 272 -18.03 2.91 25.70
C GLY A 272 -18.08 4.05 24.68
N PHE A 273 -16.95 4.67 24.30
CA PHE A 273 -16.96 5.77 23.33
C PHE A 273 -16.11 5.42 22.10
N PRO A 274 -16.74 5.13 20.94
CA PRO A 274 -15.99 4.93 19.71
C PRO A 274 -15.27 6.25 19.37
N ASN A 275 -13.95 6.26 19.50
CA ASN A 275 -13.18 7.42 19.07
C ASN A 275 -13.46 7.66 17.58
N ARG A 276 -13.87 8.88 17.25
CA ARG A 276 -14.51 9.21 15.98
C ARG A 276 -13.61 9.08 14.74
N LYS A 277 -12.30 8.83 14.91
CA LYS A 277 -11.33 8.78 13.80
C LYS A 277 -11.44 7.50 12.96
N GLY A 278 -11.36 6.31 13.57
CA GLY A 278 -11.44 5.03 12.85
C GLY A 278 -12.87 4.52 12.60
N SER A 279 -13.85 5.02 13.34
CA SER A 279 -15.26 4.60 13.24
C SER A 279 -15.99 5.13 12.01
N ARG A 280 -15.39 6.07 11.27
CA ARG A 280 -15.99 6.71 10.09
C ARG A 280 -15.55 6.08 8.76
N HIS A 281 -14.54 5.22 8.79
CA HIS A 281 -14.12 4.47 7.61
C HIS A 281 -14.95 3.18 7.51
N THR A 282 -15.94 3.21 6.63
CA THR A 282 -16.90 2.12 6.36
C THR A 282 -16.48 1.19 5.23
N ALA A 283 -15.40 1.52 4.52
CA ALA A 283 -14.82 0.70 3.45
C ALA A 283 -13.31 0.61 3.62
N TYR A 284 -12.73 -0.54 3.27
CA TYR A 284 -11.30 -0.75 3.09
C TYR A 284 -10.79 0.02 1.87
N PHE A 285 -9.49 0.29 1.86
CA PHE A 285 -8.83 0.92 0.73
C PHE A 285 -8.59 -0.11 -0.38
N VAL A 286 -8.98 0.21 -1.61
CA VAL A 286 -8.77 -0.66 -2.78
C VAL A 286 -7.60 -0.14 -3.60
N LEU A 287 -6.53 -0.92 -3.67
CA LEU A 287 -5.38 -0.65 -4.52
C LEU A 287 -5.48 -1.48 -5.80
N LEU A 288 -5.51 -0.78 -6.93
CA LEU A 288 -5.55 -1.35 -8.26
C LEU A 288 -4.15 -1.21 -8.89
N LEU A 289 -3.49 -2.33 -9.19
CA LEU A 289 -2.16 -2.37 -9.82
C LEU A 289 -2.28 -2.89 -11.26
N GLN A 290 -1.88 -2.07 -12.23
CA GLN A 290 -1.81 -2.48 -13.64
C GLN A 290 -0.37 -2.82 -14.05
N ASN A 291 -0.24 -3.66 -15.08
CA ASN A 291 1.05 -4.01 -15.69
C ASN A 291 2.08 -4.57 -14.71
N VAL A 292 1.66 -5.44 -13.77
CA VAL A 292 2.59 -6.03 -12.81
C VAL A 292 3.57 -6.98 -13.50
N SER A 293 4.87 -6.72 -13.36
CA SER A 293 5.95 -7.55 -13.87
C SER A 293 7.04 -7.78 -12.81
N GLU A 294 8.03 -8.62 -13.12
CA GLU A 294 9.19 -8.84 -12.26
C GLU A 294 10.15 -7.64 -12.31
N GLU A 295 10.32 -7.08 -13.50
CA GLU A 295 11.27 -5.98 -13.76
C GLU A 295 10.88 -4.68 -13.06
N ASN A 296 9.58 -4.43 -12.89
CA ASN A 296 9.07 -3.20 -12.29
C ASN A 296 8.81 -3.28 -10.78
N GLY A 297 9.18 -4.40 -10.13
CA GLY A 297 9.03 -4.58 -8.69
C GLY A 297 7.59 -4.83 -8.23
N GLY A 298 6.63 -4.97 -9.14
CA GLY A 298 5.24 -5.27 -8.80
C GLY A 298 5.10 -6.66 -8.16
N TRP A 299 5.73 -7.69 -8.75
CA TRP A 299 5.74 -9.04 -8.17
C TRP A 299 6.46 -9.12 -6.83
N GLU A 300 7.56 -8.36 -6.69
CA GLU A 300 8.29 -8.23 -5.43
C GLU A 300 7.38 -7.63 -4.34
N PHE A 301 6.65 -6.55 -4.66
CA PHE A 301 5.68 -5.94 -3.73
C PHE A 301 4.59 -6.92 -3.30
N LEU A 302 3.97 -7.64 -4.23
CA LEU A 302 2.92 -8.62 -3.90
C LEU A 302 3.45 -9.76 -3.01
N THR A 303 4.65 -10.25 -3.31
CA THR A 303 5.31 -11.32 -2.55
C THR A 303 5.59 -10.87 -1.12
N LEU A 304 6.17 -9.68 -0.96
CA LEU A 304 6.45 -9.10 0.35
C LEU A 304 5.17 -8.77 1.11
N LEU A 305 4.12 -8.31 0.43
CA LEU A 305 2.83 -8.04 1.03
C LEU A 305 2.23 -9.34 1.62
N ASN A 306 2.26 -10.45 0.88
CA ASN A 306 1.83 -11.75 1.41
C ASN A 306 2.68 -12.17 2.62
N ALA A 307 4.02 -12.13 2.49
CA ALA A 307 4.94 -12.52 3.55
C ALA A 307 4.71 -11.71 4.83
N VAL A 308 4.72 -10.37 4.74
CA VAL A 308 4.52 -9.48 5.89
C VAL A 308 3.16 -9.72 6.53
N ARG A 309 2.09 -9.93 5.76
CA ARG A 309 0.76 -10.23 6.31
C ARG A 309 0.67 -11.60 6.99
N ASN A 310 1.46 -12.58 6.55
CA ASN A 310 1.51 -13.90 7.17
C ASN A 310 2.34 -13.88 8.45
N GLU A 311 3.54 -13.27 8.40
CA GLU A 311 4.45 -13.17 9.53
C GLU A 311 3.89 -12.29 10.66
N THR A 312 3.25 -11.17 10.34
CA THR A 312 2.67 -10.27 11.36
C THR A 312 1.33 -10.78 11.88
N GLY A 313 0.56 -11.47 11.04
CA GLY A 313 -0.80 -11.92 11.36
C GLY A 313 -1.81 -10.80 11.62
N GLU A 314 -1.41 -9.53 11.48
CA GLU A 314 -2.24 -8.38 11.76
C GLU A 314 -3.10 -8.01 10.54
N PRO A 315 -4.43 -7.85 10.70
CA PRO A 315 -5.28 -7.38 9.62
C PRO A 315 -4.89 -5.95 9.24
N ASP A 316 -4.90 -5.66 7.94
CA ASP A 316 -4.68 -4.33 7.40
C ASP A 316 -5.82 -3.96 6.43
N PRO A 317 -6.10 -2.67 6.25
CA PRO A 317 -7.29 -2.20 5.54
C PRO A 317 -7.06 -2.08 4.02
N LEU A 318 -6.20 -2.91 3.41
CA LEU A 318 -5.82 -2.82 2.00
C LEU A 318 -6.36 -4.03 1.21
N LEU A 319 -7.26 -3.82 0.27
CA LEU A 319 -7.60 -4.81 -0.74
C LEU A 319 -6.72 -4.54 -1.97
N VAL A 320 -5.99 -5.54 -2.46
CA VAL A 320 -5.15 -5.40 -3.66
C VAL A 320 -5.78 -6.20 -4.79
N VAL A 321 -5.95 -5.55 -5.94
CA VAL A 321 -6.29 -6.17 -7.22
C VAL A 321 -5.16 -5.84 -8.18
N ALA A 322 -4.52 -6.85 -8.76
CA ALA A 322 -3.37 -6.71 -9.63
C ALA A 322 -3.62 -7.40 -10.97
N SER A 323 -3.32 -6.76 -12.09
CA SER A 323 -3.23 -7.42 -13.40
C SER A 323 -1.78 -7.72 -13.74
N SER A 324 -1.53 -8.94 -14.24
CA SER A 324 -0.20 -9.36 -14.70
C SER A 324 -0.31 -10.27 -15.92
N ASP A 325 0.67 -10.14 -16.82
CA ASP A 325 0.85 -11.00 -17.99
C ASP A 325 1.85 -12.13 -17.81
N ASP A 326 2.50 -12.16 -16.66
CA ASP A 326 3.50 -13.17 -16.37
C ASP A 326 2.83 -14.50 -16.00
N GLN A 327 2.34 -15.20 -17.03
CA GLN A 327 1.69 -16.50 -16.88
C GLN A 327 2.63 -17.53 -16.24
N ALA A 328 3.94 -17.46 -16.50
CA ALA A 328 4.91 -18.37 -15.91
C ALA A 328 4.98 -18.18 -14.40
N ARG A 329 5.05 -16.93 -13.92
CA ARG A 329 5.08 -16.62 -12.50
C ARG A 329 3.75 -16.88 -11.82
N LEU A 330 2.64 -16.52 -12.44
CA LEU A 330 1.30 -16.87 -11.96
C LEU A 330 1.17 -18.40 -11.80
N SER A 331 1.63 -19.17 -12.80
CA SER A 331 1.58 -20.64 -12.73
C SER A 331 2.50 -21.18 -11.64
N ALA A 332 3.71 -20.64 -11.48
CA ALA A 332 4.68 -21.05 -10.48
C ALA A 332 4.22 -20.71 -9.04
N ALA A 333 3.69 -19.51 -8.82
CA ALA A 333 3.20 -19.07 -7.52
C ALA A 333 1.94 -19.83 -7.08
N PHE A 334 1.15 -20.33 -8.04
CA PHE A 334 -0.18 -20.90 -7.77
C PHE A 334 -0.32 -22.39 -8.10
N GLN A 335 0.79 -23.14 -8.26
CA GLN A 335 0.78 -24.57 -8.62
C GLN A 335 -0.18 -25.42 -7.76
N ALA A 336 -0.33 -25.10 -6.47
CA ALA A 336 -1.17 -25.86 -5.55
C ALA A 336 -2.67 -25.51 -5.59
N THR A 337 -3.04 -24.31 -6.06
CA THR A 337 -4.43 -23.82 -6.00
C THR A 337 -5.06 -23.73 -7.38
N GLY A 338 -4.26 -23.57 -8.44
CA GLY A 338 -4.73 -23.32 -9.81
C GLY A 338 -5.47 -21.97 -9.91
N PRO A 339 -5.51 -21.35 -11.10
CA PRO A 339 -6.26 -20.12 -11.27
C PRO A 339 -7.76 -20.42 -11.45
N TYR A 340 -8.63 -19.59 -10.87
CA TYR A 340 -10.08 -19.75 -10.95
C TYR A 340 -10.66 -18.92 -12.10
N ALA A 341 -11.67 -19.43 -12.82
CA ALA A 341 -12.42 -18.60 -13.75
C ALA A 341 -13.14 -17.46 -13.02
N ALA A 342 -13.25 -16.28 -13.64
CA ALA A 342 -13.95 -15.13 -13.07
C ALA A 342 -15.39 -15.43 -12.60
N ALA A 343 -16.11 -16.29 -13.33
CA ALA A 343 -17.46 -16.74 -12.97
C ALA A 343 -17.52 -17.50 -11.63
N ASN A 344 -16.40 -18.11 -11.21
CA ASN A 344 -16.30 -18.93 -10.00
C ASN A 344 -15.66 -18.18 -8.82
N ILE A 345 -15.55 -16.84 -8.87
CA ILE A 345 -14.88 -16.09 -7.81
C ILE A 345 -15.52 -16.28 -6.42
N GLU A 346 -16.85 -16.41 -6.34
CA GLU A 346 -17.53 -16.55 -5.05
C GLU A 346 -17.15 -17.87 -4.35
N SER A 347 -17.13 -18.97 -5.10
CA SER A 347 -16.70 -20.28 -4.59
C SER A 347 -15.19 -20.30 -4.30
N ALA A 348 -14.39 -19.64 -5.13
CA ALA A 348 -12.96 -19.46 -4.89
C ALA A 348 -12.69 -18.67 -3.59
N LEU A 349 -13.44 -17.58 -3.34
CA LEU A 349 -13.36 -16.79 -2.11
C LEU A 349 -13.79 -17.58 -0.88
N ALA A 350 -14.85 -18.38 -0.99
CA ALA A 350 -15.29 -19.26 0.09
C ALA A 350 -14.20 -20.26 0.47
N ARG A 351 -13.63 -20.95 -0.53
CA ARG A 351 -12.52 -21.91 -0.34
C ARG A 351 -11.26 -21.25 0.20
N TRP A 352 -10.92 -20.07 -0.30
CA TRP A 352 -9.79 -19.28 0.21
C TRP A 352 -9.97 -18.95 1.69
N ARG A 353 -11.14 -18.46 2.11
CA ARG A 353 -11.43 -18.16 3.53
C ARG A 353 -11.33 -19.39 4.42
N GLU A 354 -11.75 -20.56 3.92
CA GLU A 354 -11.68 -21.82 4.66
C GLU A 354 -10.24 -22.31 4.85
N THR A 355 -9.41 -22.18 3.82
CA THR A 355 -8.03 -22.70 3.82
C THR A 355 -7.01 -21.72 4.42
N LEU A 356 -7.32 -20.42 4.45
CA LEU A 356 -6.42 -19.37 4.92
C LEU A 356 -5.83 -19.61 6.33
N PRO A 357 -6.59 -20.04 7.36
CA PRO A 357 -6.03 -20.25 8.69
C PRO A 357 -4.88 -21.28 8.69
N THR A 358 -5.06 -22.40 7.99
CA THR A 358 -4.03 -23.44 7.84
C THR A 358 -2.84 -22.93 7.04
N GLN A 359 -3.09 -22.26 5.92
CA GLN A 359 -2.02 -21.70 5.07
C GLN A 359 -1.18 -20.65 5.80
N ARG A 360 -1.80 -19.82 6.65
CA ARG A 360 -1.11 -18.85 7.50
C ARG A 360 -0.23 -19.52 8.55
N GLN A 361 -0.69 -20.60 9.18
CA GLN A 361 0.10 -21.35 10.15
C GLN A 361 1.34 -21.97 9.52
N LEU A 362 1.24 -22.41 8.26
CA LEU A 362 2.35 -22.94 7.48
C LEU A 362 3.25 -21.86 6.88
N LEU A 363 2.93 -20.57 7.07
CA LEU A 363 3.59 -19.44 6.41
C LEU A 363 3.69 -19.63 4.89
N ALA A 364 2.65 -20.21 4.28
CA ALA A 364 2.69 -20.56 2.87
C ALA A 364 2.90 -19.32 1.98
N GLU A 365 3.78 -19.46 0.99
CA GLU A 365 4.17 -18.39 0.07
C GLU A 365 3.00 -17.85 -0.75
N ASN A 366 1.92 -18.63 -0.89
CA ASN A 366 0.74 -18.27 -1.66
C ASN A 366 -0.55 -18.08 -0.82
N ALA A 367 -0.46 -18.07 0.52
CA ALA A 367 -1.63 -18.14 1.41
C ALA A 367 -2.73 -17.10 1.14
N ARG A 368 -2.35 -15.88 0.72
CA ARG A 368 -3.27 -14.75 0.56
C ARG A 368 -3.64 -14.44 -0.87
N TYR A 369 -3.13 -15.18 -1.84
CA TYR A 369 -3.44 -14.93 -3.24
C TYR A 369 -4.76 -15.56 -3.66
N LEU A 370 -5.44 -14.88 -4.56
CA LEU A 370 -6.62 -15.36 -5.25
C LEU A 370 -6.43 -15.13 -6.75
N PRO A 371 -5.86 -16.12 -7.48
CA PRO A 371 -5.68 -16.01 -8.91
C PRO A 371 -7.00 -16.18 -9.67
N ILE A 372 -7.30 -15.23 -10.55
CA ILE A 372 -8.51 -15.20 -11.38
C ILE A 372 -8.10 -15.11 -12.85
N VAL A 373 -8.51 -16.07 -13.66
CA VAL A 373 -8.40 -16.01 -15.13
C VAL A 373 -9.57 -15.23 -15.68
N LEU A 374 -9.26 -14.21 -16.48
CA LEU A 374 -10.24 -13.49 -17.27
C LEU A 374 -10.39 -14.20 -18.63
N PRO A 375 -11.62 -14.39 -19.13
CA PRO A 375 -11.83 -14.93 -20.47
C PRO A 375 -11.19 -14.01 -21.51
N ALA A 376 -10.70 -14.60 -22.60
CA ALA A 376 -10.44 -13.83 -23.81
C ALA A 376 -11.73 -13.09 -24.21
N LYS A 377 -11.60 -11.85 -24.69
CA LYS A 377 -12.73 -11.01 -25.09
C LYS A 377 -13.62 -11.80 -26.04
N THR A 378 -14.86 -12.07 -25.64
CA THR A 378 -15.85 -12.64 -26.54
C THR A 378 -16.18 -11.56 -27.56
N THR A 379 -15.47 -11.54 -28.69
CA THR A 379 -16.03 -10.97 -29.92
C THR A 379 -17.34 -11.73 -30.14
N ALA A 380 -18.47 -11.05 -29.97
CA ALA A 380 -19.77 -11.59 -30.36
C ALA A 380 -19.63 -12.20 -31.76
N PRO A 381 -20.24 -13.37 -32.04
CA PRO A 381 -20.15 -13.96 -33.37
C PRO A 381 -20.79 -13.01 -34.38
N ALA A 382 -19.95 -12.25 -35.09
CA ALA A 382 -20.28 -11.74 -36.40
C ALA A 382 -20.25 -12.95 -37.33
N ASP A 383 -21.38 -13.64 -37.47
CA ASP A 383 -21.78 -14.40 -38.66
C ASP A 383 -23.00 -15.28 -38.37
N VAL A 384 -24.19 -14.69 -38.42
CA VAL A 384 -25.41 -15.40 -38.87
C VAL A 384 -26.26 -14.43 -39.67
N HIS A 385 -25.79 -14.02 -40.85
CA HIS A 385 -26.66 -13.60 -41.97
C HIS A 385 -25.86 -13.60 -43.27
N GLN A 386 -25.57 -14.78 -43.80
CA GLN A 386 -25.35 -14.99 -45.23
C GLN A 386 -25.79 -16.41 -45.61
N LEU A 387 -27.10 -16.66 -45.50
CA LEU A 387 -27.76 -17.56 -46.44
C LEU A 387 -28.17 -16.70 -47.64
N ALA A 388 -27.27 -16.61 -48.62
CA ALA A 388 -27.61 -16.11 -49.94
C ALA A 388 -28.64 -17.07 -50.59
N PRO A 389 -29.55 -16.53 -51.42
CA PRO A 389 -30.65 -17.30 -52.00
C PRO A 389 -30.11 -18.24 -53.08
N GLY A 390 -30.13 -19.54 -52.79
CA GLY A 390 -29.86 -20.60 -53.76
C GLY A 390 -30.97 -20.69 -54.79
N ASP A 391 -30.72 -20.05 -55.92
CA ASP A 391 -30.94 -20.51 -57.28
C ASP A 391 -32.26 -21.26 -57.57
N GLN A 392 -33.18 -20.51 -58.16
CA GLN A 392 -34.28 -21.05 -58.94
C GLN A 392 -33.69 -21.67 -60.21
N ASN A 393 -33.86 -22.97 -60.41
CA ASN A 393 -33.81 -23.57 -61.74
C ASN A 393 -35.10 -24.34 -61.99
N PRO A 394 -36.02 -23.84 -62.83
CA PRO A 394 -37.06 -24.64 -63.42
C PRO A 394 -36.54 -25.34 -64.69
N VAL A 395 -37.33 -26.28 -65.19
CA VAL A 395 -37.26 -26.95 -66.51
C VAL A 395 -36.64 -28.36 -66.50
N GLY A 396 -37.52 -29.34 -66.72
CA GLY A 396 -37.15 -30.71 -67.08
C GLY A 396 -38.30 -31.71 -66.99
N ARG A 397 -39.33 -31.57 -67.85
CA ARG A 397 -40.42 -32.54 -68.04
C ARG A 397 -39.89 -33.88 -68.62
N LEU A 398 -40.44 -34.97 -68.08
CA LEU A 398 -40.96 -36.18 -68.75
C LEU A 398 -40.20 -36.76 -69.96
N ARG A 399 -39.66 -37.98 -69.80
CA ARG A 399 -40.29 -39.22 -70.30
C ARG A 399 -39.64 -40.46 -69.69
#